data_AF-T1HG04-F1
#
_entry.id   AF-T1HG04-F1
#
_cell.length_a   1.000
_cell.length_b   1.000
_cell.length_c   1.000
_cell.angle_alpha   90.00
_cell.angle_beta   90.00
_cell.angle_gamma   90.00
#
_symmetry.space_group_name_H-M   'P 1'
#
loop_
_entity.id
_entity.type
_entity.pdbx_description
1 polymer ?
#
loop_
_entity_poly.entity_id
_entity_poly.type
_entity_poly.pdbx_seq_one_letter_code
_entity_poly.pdbx_strand_id
1 'polypeptide(L)'
;MTVVERKIWKYYNAALPSKTQSRDLKIFLESCISKIENILSSTKDKFLISRIIKEFINELKNDPNVVDDKLRKLYFVYNKLVRRITKLEETEVESDDDGGNPYIYLDRYRKKAVEVYNKICELEGRSSDADRPTLQRFFFTGSSAPIPVQRALERYYNKTHIFPDSYDVRKLVKKVNKEENLSLSESEVQKT
;
A
#
# COMPACT_ATOMS: atom_id res chain seq x y z
N MET A 1 22.41 5.04 -29.72
CA MET A 1 22.35 4.95 -28.25
C MET A 1 22.97 3.65 -27.76
N THR A 2 24.10 3.72 -27.06
CA THR A 2 24.85 2.55 -26.57
C THR A 2 24.08 1.79 -25.48
N VAL A 3 24.45 0.54 -25.21
CA VAL A 3 23.82 -0.30 -24.15
C VAL A 3 23.93 0.36 -22.77
N VAL A 4 25.04 1.06 -22.53
CA VAL A 4 25.32 1.78 -21.28
C VAL A 4 24.43 3.01 -21.16
N GLU A 5 24.32 3.83 -22.22
CA GLU A 5 23.42 4.99 -22.24
C GLU A 5 21.98 4.59 -21.96
N ARG A 6 21.47 3.53 -22.62
CA ARG A 6 20.11 3.03 -22.36
C ARG A 6 19.89 2.63 -20.91
N LYS A 7 20.91 2.03 -20.28
CA LYS A 7 20.86 1.62 -18.88
C LYS A 7 20.87 2.82 -17.94
N ILE A 8 21.69 3.84 -18.21
CA ILE A 8 21.74 5.09 -17.44
C ILE A 8 20.41 5.84 -17.54
N TRP A 9 19.91 6.04 -18.76
CA TRP A 9 18.62 6.71 -19.00
C TRP A 9 17.44 6.00 -18.35
N LYS A 10 17.44 4.67 -18.33
CA LYS A 10 16.41 3.88 -17.63
C LYS A 10 16.34 4.20 -16.14
N TYR A 11 17.49 4.37 -15.46
CA TYR A 11 17.52 4.68 -14.04
C TYR A 11 17.32 6.16 -13.76
N TYR A 12 17.84 7.04 -14.63
CA TYR A 12 17.63 8.48 -14.52
C TYR A 12 16.15 8.87 -14.67
N ASN A 13 15.45 8.31 -15.66
CA ASN A 13 14.02 8.56 -15.86
C ASN A 13 13.12 7.89 -14.80
N ALA A 14 13.65 6.89 -14.09
CA ALA A 14 12.95 6.22 -13.00
C ALA A 14 13.21 6.86 -11.63
N ALA A 15 14.22 7.74 -11.52
CA ALA A 15 14.50 8.51 -10.32
C ALA A 15 13.55 9.72 -10.21
N LEU A 16 13.18 10.10 -8.99
CA LEU A 16 12.27 11.21 -8.75
C LEU A 16 12.92 12.56 -9.18
N PRO A 17 12.14 13.55 -9.65
CA PRO A 17 12.65 14.88 -9.99
C PRO A 17 13.45 15.54 -8.86
N SER A 18 13.09 15.26 -7.60
CA SER A 18 13.76 15.78 -6.40
C SER A 18 15.21 15.33 -6.26
N LYS A 19 15.56 14.10 -6.70
CA LYS A 19 16.95 13.61 -6.69
C LYS A 19 17.71 13.99 -7.95
N THR A 20 17.06 13.98 -9.12
CA THR A 20 17.71 14.43 -10.37
C THR A 20 18.08 15.91 -10.35
N GLN A 21 17.37 16.70 -9.54
CA GLN A 21 17.65 18.12 -9.30
C GLN A 21 18.45 18.35 -8.01
N SER A 22 18.81 17.29 -7.27
CA SER A 22 19.59 17.41 -6.04
C SER A 22 21.01 17.89 -6.33
N ARG A 23 21.47 18.82 -5.49
CA ARG A 23 22.83 19.38 -5.54
C ARG A 23 23.89 18.28 -5.32
N ASP A 24 23.58 17.29 -4.49
CA ASP A 24 24.51 16.20 -4.15
C ASP A 24 24.76 15.28 -5.35
N LEU A 25 23.72 14.95 -6.11
CA LEU A 25 23.84 14.14 -7.32
C LEU A 25 24.64 14.88 -8.40
N LYS A 26 24.42 16.19 -8.53
CA LYS A 26 25.19 17.03 -9.46
C LYS A 26 26.68 17.05 -9.11
N ILE A 27 27.03 17.26 -7.84
CA ILE A 27 28.43 17.23 -7.36
C ILE A 27 29.06 15.86 -7.63
N PHE A 28 28.31 14.78 -7.41
CA PHE A 28 28.78 13.43 -7.65
C PHE A 28 28.98 13.12 -9.15
N LEU A 29 28.09 13.61 -10.02
CA LEU A 29 28.23 13.55 -11.48
C LEU A 29 29.51 14.25 -11.95
N GLU A 30 29.73 15.48 -11.48
CA GLU A 30 30.92 16.27 -11.80
C GLU A 30 32.21 15.55 -11.35
N SER A 31 32.19 14.92 -10.17
CA SER A 31 33.29 14.07 -9.68
C SER A 31 33.55 12.85 -10.58
N CYS A 32 32.49 12.16 -11.02
CA CYS A 32 32.62 10.99 -11.90
C CYS A 32 33.14 11.36 -13.29
N ILE A 33 32.65 12.46 -13.86
CA ILE A 33 33.11 12.97 -15.16
C ILE A 33 34.59 13.32 -15.09
N SER A 34 35.01 14.07 -14.07
CA SER A 34 36.42 14.43 -13.87
C SER A 34 37.33 13.19 -13.74
N LYS A 35 36.89 12.15 -13.02
CA LYS A 35 37.64 10.88 -12.93
C LYS A 35 37.75 10.17 -14.28
N ILE A 36 36.68 10.15 -15.07
CA ILE A 36 36.68 9.53 -16.41
C ILE A 36 37.58 10.29 -17.37
N GLU A 37 37.53 11.63 -17.37
CA GLU A 37 38.38 12.48 -18.21
C GLU A 37 39.87 12.27 -17.92
N ASN A 38 40.24 12.15 -16.65
CA ASN A 38 41.61 11.86 -16.23
C ASN A 38 42.10 10.47 -16.69
N ILE A 39 41.24 9.45 -16.61
CA ILE A 39 41.57 8.11 -17.09
C ILE A 39 41.69 8.08 -18.62
N LEU A 40 40.87 8.85 -19.32
CA LEU A 40 40.90 8.95 -20.79
C LEU A 40 42.18 9.61 -21.30
N SER A 41 42.74 10.56 -20.54
CA SER A 41 44.00 11.25 -20.88
C SER A 41 45.25 10.44 -20.49
N SER A 42 45.18 9.62 -19.43
CA SER A 42 46.36 8.88 -18.92
C SER A 42 46.55 7.48 -19.53
N THR A 43 45.52 6.62 -19.50
CA THR A 43 45.69 5.18 -19.78
C THR A 43 44.64 4.58 -20.72
N LYS A 44 43.55 5.30 -21.00
CA LYS A 44 42.41 4.82 -21.82
C LYS A 44 41.89 3.44 -21.39
N ASP A 45 42.00 3.13 -20.10
CA ASP A 45 41.59 1.85 -19.54
C ASP A 45 40.06 1.74 -19.47
N LYS A 46 39.50 0.88 -20.33
CA LYS A 46 38.06 0.61 -20.41
C LYS A 46 37.51 -0.04 -19.13
N PHE A 47 38.34 -0.76 -18.37
CA PHE A 47 37.91 -1.43 -17.14
C PHE A 47 37.64 -0.43 -16.02
N LEU A 48 38.53 0.55 -15.83
CA LEU A 48 38.35 1.60 -14.82
C LEU A 48 37.13 2.48 -15.13
N ILE A 49 36.92 2.80 -16.41
CA ILE A 49 35.73 3.53 -16.86
C ILE A 49 34.45 2.72 -16.58
N SER A 50 34.47 1.41 -16.82
CA SER A 50 33.34 0.52 -16.48
C SER A 50 33.05 0.50 -14.98
N ARG A 51 34.09 0.58 -14.13
CA ARG A 51 33.94 0.62 -12.67
C ARG A 51 33.27 1.91 -12.21
N ILE A 52 33.69 3.06 -12.73
CA ILE A 52 33.09 4.37 -12.40
C ILE A 52 31.63 4.43 -12.88
N ILE A 53 31.33 3.90 -14.07
CA ILE A 53 29.95 3.82 -14.57
C ILE A 53 29.09 2.92 -13.66
N LYS A 54 29.64 1.84 -13.12
CA LYS A 54 28.93 0.98 -12.16
C LYS A 54 28.69 1.69 -10.82
N GLU A 55 29.69 2.43 -10.32
CA GLU A 55 29.54 3.27 -9.11
C GLU A 55 28.43 4.31 -9.33
N PHE A 56 28.43 4.96 -10.48
CA PHE A 56 27.39 5.93 -10.84
C PHE A 56 25.99 5.31 -10.90
N ILE A 57 25.85 4.17 -11.56
CA ILE A 57 24.59 3.43 -11.62
C ILE A 57 24.13 3.00 -10.21
N ASN A 58 25.04 2.69 -9.31
CA ASN A 58 24.69 2.33 -7.93
C ASN A 58 24.24 3.55 -7.11
N GLU A 59 24.84 4.72 -7.31
CA GLU A 59 24.42 5.95 -6.63
C GLU A 59 23.03 6.42 -7.08
N LEU A 60 22.73 6.26 -8.38
CA LEU A 60 21.37 6.45 -8.91
C LEU A 60 20.36 5.46 -8.29
N LYS A 61 20.80 4.24 -7.95
CA LYS A 61 19.95 3.24 -7.28
C LYS A 61 19.78 3.49 -5.78
N ASN A 62 20.74 4.12 -5.11
CA ASN A 62 20.72 4.36 -3.65
C ASN A 62 19.90 5.60 -3.24
N ASP A 63 18.80 5.91 -3.94
CA ASP A 63 17.88 6.98 -3.50
C ASP A 63 17.09 6.52 -2.26
N PRO A 64 17.01 7.31 -1.19
CA PRO A 64 16.07 7.05 -0.11
C PRO A 64 14.60 7.07 -0.56
N ASN A 65 14.26 7.48 -1.81
CA ASN A 65 12.97 7.29 -2.50
C ASN A 65 12.99 6.19 -3.59
N VAL A 66 14.09 5.44 -3.75
CA VAL A 66 14.13 4.08 -4.34
C VAL A 66 13.67 3.03 -3.30
N VAL A 67 13.01 3.48 -2.21
CA VAL A 67 12.13 2.66 -1.36
C VAL A 67 11.23 1.85 -2.28
N ASP A 68 11.33 0.55 -2.42
CA ASP A 68 12.17 -0.48 -1.86
C ASP A 68 12.20 -1.47 -3.05
N ASP A 69 13.32 -2.07 -3.46
CA ASP A 69 13.28 -3.04 -4.58
C ASP A 69 12.23 -4.14 -4.31
N LYS A 70 11.94 -4.40 -3.03
CA LYS A 70 10.80 -5.19 -2.57
C LYS A 70 9.45 -4.54 -2.90
N LEU A 71 9.22 -3.26 -2.60
CA LEU A 71 8.00 -2.54 -2.97
C LEU A 71 7.76 -2.56 -4.49
N ARG A 72 8.81 -2.36 -5.29
CA ARG A 72 8.73 -2.48 -6.75
C ARG A 72 8.34 -3.88 -7.21
N LYS A 73 8.94 -4.92 -6.59
CA LYS A 73 8.57 -6.33 -6.84
C LYS A 73 7.13 -6.62 -6.43
N LEU A 74 6.68 -6.08 -5.31
CA LEU A 74 5.30 -6.23 -4.82
C LEU A 74 4.30 -5.58 -5.76
N TYR A 75 4.53 -4.35 -6.21
CA TYR A 75 3.70 -3.69 -7.23
C TYR A 75 3.66 -4.47 -8.55
N PHE A 76 4.80 -5.02 -8.98
CA PHE A 76 4.85 -5.85 -10.18
C PHE A 76 3.99 -7.12 -10.04
N VAL A 77 4.11 -7.82 -8.91
CA VAL A 77 3.31 -9.03 -8.61
C VAL A 77 1.83 -8.67 -8.49
N TYR A 78 1.50 -7.59 -7.79
CA TYR A 78 0.14 -7.10 -7.63
C TYR A 78 -0.52 -6.84 -8.99
N ASN A 79 0.14 -6.08 -9.87
CA ASN A 79 -0.36 -5.79 -11.22
C ASN A 79 -0.54 -7.06 -12.06
N LYS A 80 0.34 -8.06 -11.90
CA LYS A 80 0.21 -9.35 -12.58
C LYS A 80 -1.02 -10.13 -12.08
N LEU A 81 -1.28 -10.11 -10.77
CA LEU A 81 -2.45 -10.74 -10.16
C LEU A 81 -3.74 -10.07 -10.63
N VAL A 82 -3.81 -8.74 -10.59
CA VAL A 82 -4.98 -7.96 -11.04
C VAL A 82 -5.32 -8.31 -12.50
N ARG A 83 -4.33 -8.28 -13.41
CA ARG A 83 -4.56 -8.66 -14.82
C ARG A 83 -5.09 -10.10 -14.97
N ARG A 84 -4.63 -11.02 -14.13
CA ARG A 84 -5.08 -12.42 -14.18
C ARG A 84 -6.49 -12.58 -13.63
N ILE A 85 -6.84 -11.82 -12.59
CA ILE A 85 -8.20 -11.75 -12.02
C ILE A 85 -9.16 -11.20 -13.07
N THR A 86 -8.87 -10.04 -13.67
CA THR A 86 -9.72 -9.44 -14.72
C THR A 86 -9.94 -10.41 -15.87
N LYS A 87 -8.88 -11.07 -16.35
CA LYS A 87 -9.00 -12.07 -17.41
C LYS A 87 -9.91 -13.24 -17.02
N LEU A 88 -9.85 -13.72 -15.78
CA LEU A 88 -10.69 -14.81 -15.29
C LEU A 88 -12.14 -14.37 -15.03
N GLU A 89 -12.36 -13.12 -14.65
CA GLU A 89 -13.70 -12.52 -14.50
C GLU A 89 -14.40 -12.36 -15.85
N GLU A 90 -13.64 -12.08 -16.91
CA GLU A 90 -14.13 -11.95 -18.29
C GLU A 90 -14.28 -13.29 -19.03
N THR A 91 -13.71 -14.39 -18.48
CA THR A 91 -13.78 -15.69 -19.14
C THR A 91 -15.17 -16.29 -18.93
N GLU A 92 -15.92 -16.48 -20.02
CA GLU A 92 -17.16 -17.23 -20.01
C GLU A 92 -16.86 -18.68 -19.61
N VAL A 93 -17.57 -19.17 -18.60
CA VAL A 93 -17.41 -20.55 -18.11
C VAL A 93 -18.21 -21.45 -19.03
N GLU A 94 -17.55 -22.05 -20.00
CA GLU A 94 -18.09 -23.24 -20.67
C GLU A 94 -18.19 -24.32 -19.59
N SER A 95 -19.42 -24.62 -19.17
CA SER A 95 -19.70 -25.80 -18.38
C SER A 95 -19.42 -26.98 -19.29
N ASP A 96 -18.21 -27.51 -19.23
CA ASP A 96 -17.94 -28.94 -19.11
C ASP A 96 -16.43 -29.18 -19.12
N ASP A 97 -15.99 -29.89 -18.08
CA ASP A 97 -14.89 -30.84 -18.07
C ASP A 97 -13.44 -30.41 -17.72
N ASP A 98 -12.88 -31.21 -16.80
CA ASP A 98 -11.48 -31.50 -16.43
C ASP A 98 -10.44 -30.39 -16.18
N GLY A 99 -10.76 -29.12 -16.41
CA GLY A 99 -9.79 -28.02 -16.44
C GLY A 99 -9.62 -27.20 -15.16
N GLY A 100 -10.04 -27.66 -13.98
CA GLY A 100 -9.97 -26.90 -12.73
C GLY A 100 -10.84 -25.63 -12.73
N ASN A 101 -11.86 -25.60 -11.87
CA ASN A 101 -12.87 -24.54 -11.85
C ASN A 101 -12.25 -23.11 -11.83
N PRO A 102 -12.50 -22.25 -12.85
CA PRO A 102 -12.02 -20.87 -12.93
C PRO A 102 -12.30 -20.04 -11.68
N TYR A 103 -13.42 -20.30 -10.99
CA TYR A 103 -13.80 -19.63 -9.74
C TYR A 103 -12.82 -19.93 -8.59
N ILE A 104 -12.23 -21.14 -8.55
CA ILE A 104 -11.24 -21.51 -7.53
C ILE A 104 -9.94 -20.72 -7.74
N TYR A 105 -9.49 -20.58 -8.99
CA TYR A 105 -8.31 -19.78 -9.31
C TYR A 105 -8.53 -18.31 -9.02
N LEU A 106 -9.73 -17.81 -9.32
CA LEU A 106 -10.15 -16.44 -9.08
C LEU A 106 -10.14 -16.10 -7.58
N ASP A 107 -10.71 -16.96 -6.71
CA ASP A 107 -10.63 -16.80 -5.25
C ASP A 107 -9.18 -16.78 -4.74
N ARG A 108 -8.35 -17.73 -5.20
CA ARG A 108 -6.92 -17.79 -4.82
C ARG A 108 -6.16 -16.52 -5.22
N TYR A 109 -6.36 -16.03 -6.45
CA TYR A 109 -5.68 -14.83 -6.91
C TYR A 109 -6.17 -13.57 -6.20
N ARG A 110 -7.46 -13.45 -5.89
CA ARG A 110 -8.00 -12.34 -5.09
C ARG A 110 -7.39 -12.31 -3.69
N LYS A 111 -7.36 -13.46 -2.99
CA LYS A 111 -6.71 -13.56 -1.67
C LYS A 111 -5.23 -13.14 -1.74
N LYS A 112 -4.50 -13.64 -2.73
CA LYS A 112 -3.10 -13.25 -2.93
C LYS A 112 -2.91 -11.77 -3.24
N ALA A 113 -3.80 -11.17 -4.03
CA ALA A 113 -3.75 -9.75 -4.35
C ALA A 113 -3.94 -8.88 -3.09
N VAL A 114 -4.86 -9.27 -2.21
CA VAL A 114 -5.08 -8.60 -0.91
C VAL A 114 -3.84 -8.70 -0.02
N GLU A 115 -3.22 -9.88 0.10
CA GLU A 115 -1.98 -10.06 0.88
C GLU A 115 -0.85 -9.14 0.38
N VAL A 116 -0.63 -9.11 -0.94
CA VAL A 116 0.41 -8.27 -1.55
C VAL A 116 0.11 -6.80 -1.35
N TYR A 117 -1.15 -6.39 -1.52
CA TYR A 117 -1.57 -5.01 -1.30
C TYR A 117 -1.37 -4.57 0.15
N ASN A 118 -1.74 -5.40 1.13
CA ASN A 118 -1.51 -5.09 2.54
C ASN A 118 -0.03 -4.88 2.83
N LYS A 119 0.84 -5.71 2.21
CA LYS A 119 2.29 -5.53 2.38
C LYS A 119 2.82 -4.26 1.74
N ILE A 120 2.27 -3.84 0.61
CA ILE A 120 2.54 -2.54 -0.01
C ILE A 120 2.14 -1.41 0.95
N CYS A 121 0.94 -1.48 1.54
CA CYS A 121 0.45 -0.48 2.49
C CYS A 121 1.35 -0.35 3.72
N GLU A 122 1.77 -1.49 4.29
CA GLU A 122 2.68 -1.56 5.43
C GLU A 122 4.02 -0.89 5.13
N LEU A 123 4.60 -1.14 3.95
CA LEU A 123 5.87 -0.55 3.52
C LEU A 123 5.77 0.94 3.21
N GLU A 124 4.61 1.40 2.75
CA GLU A 124 4.34 2.81 2.46
C GLU A 124 3.81 3.60 3.67
N GLY A 125 3.54 2.93 4.79
CA GLY A 125 3.00 3.55 6.00
C GLY A 125 1.56 4.08 5.85
N ARG A 126 0.80 3.54 4.89
CA ARG A 126 -0.61 3.92 4.63
C ARG A 126 -1.57 2.86 5.16
N SER A 127 -2.81 3.24 5.42
CA SER A 127 -3.84 2.26 5.79
C SER A 127 -4.15 1.31 4.64
N SER A 128 -4.38 0.03 4.98
CA SER A 128 -4.79 -1.02 4.03
C SER A 128 -6.29 -1.00 3.70
N ASP A 129 -7.03 -0.02 4.21
CA ASP A 129 -8.48 0.04 4.09
C ASP A 129 -8.97 0.24 2.65
N ALA A 130 -8.07 0.63 1.73
CA ALA A 130 -8.36 0.86 0.31
C ALA A 130 -9.59 1.75 0.08
N ASP A 131 -9.75 2.76 0.95
CA ASP A 131 -10.91 3.67 0.99
C ASP A 131 -12.27 2.98 1.08
N ARG A 132 -12.31 1.73 1.58
CA ARG A 132 -13.56 1.00 1.78
C ARG A 132 -14.41 1.73 2.83
N PRO A 133 -15.63 2.16 2.50
CA PRO A 133 -16.50 2.86 3.46
C PRO A 133 -16.76 2.06 4.74
N THR A 134 -16.79 0.72 4.63
CA THR A 134 -17.00 -0.18 5.78
C THR A 134 -15.85 -0.21 6.78
N LEU A 135 -14.64 0.12 6.35
CA LEU A 135 -13.44 0.17 7.18
C LEU A 135 -13.13 1.59 7.68
N GLN A 136 -13.79 2.60 7.12
CA GLN A 136 -13.71 3.96 7.62
C GLN A 136 -14.36 4.07 9.00
N ARG A 137 -13.89 5.06 9.77
CA ARG A 137 -14.47 5.38 11.07
C ARG A 137 -15.93 5.77 10.91
N PHE A 138 -16.80 5.02 11.56
CA PHE A 138 -18.20 5.34 11.75
C PHE A 138 -18.37 6.46 12.78
N PHE A 139 -19.30 7.37 12.52
CA PHE A 139 -19.71 8.40 13.47
C PHE A 139 -21.19 8.24 13.76
N PHE A 140 -21.54 8.06 15.04
CA PHE A 140 -22.94 7.89 15.44
C PHE A 140 -23.54 9.24 15.83
N THR A 141 -24.55 9.69 15.07
CA THR A 141 -25.29 10.95 15.32
C THR A 141 -26.74 10.67 15.72
N GLY A 142 -26.94 9.80 16.71
CA GLY A 142 -28.29 9.47 17.19
C GLY A 142 -28.90 10.58 18.05
N SER A 143 -29.91 11.28 17.55
CA SER A 143 -30.50 12.46 18.23
C SER A 143 -31.19 12.19 19.57
N SER A 144 -31.52 10.93 19.91
CA SER A 144 -32.31 10.58 21.11
C SER A 144 -31.49 9.90 22.22
N ALA A 145 -30.28 9.43 21.93
CA ALA A 145 -29.46 8.71 22.91
C ALA A 145 -28.58 9.70 23.69
N PRO A 146 -28.32 9.47 24.99
CA PRO A 146 -27.33 10.28 25.72
C PRO A 146 -25.93 10.20 25.09
N ILE A 147 -25.17 11.29 25.16
CA ILE A 147 -23.81 11.39 24.57
C ILE A 147 -22.89 10.22 24.98
N PRO A 148 -22.87 9.76 26.25
CA PRO A 148 -22.02 8.63 26.64
C PRO A 148 -22.39 7.32 25.94
N VAL A 149 -23.69 7.10 25.69
CA VAL A 149 -24.21 5.94 24.94
C VAL A 149 -23.82 6.04 23.47
N GLN A 150 -23.99 7.20 22.84
CA GLN A 150 -23.57 7.45 21.46
C GLN A 150 -22.08 7.13 21.26
N ARG A 151 -21.23 7.65 22.15
CA ARG A 151 -19.78 7.38 22.14
C ARG A 151 -19.46 5.91 22.37
N ALA A 152 -20.21 5.22 23.22
CA ALA A 152 -20.01 3.80 23.44
C ALA A 152 -20.37 2.97 22.20
N LEU A 153 -21.48 3.28 21.52
CA LEU A 153 -21.89 2.65 20.27
C LEU A 153 -20.87 2.91 19.15
N GLU A 154 -20.44 4.16 19.00
CA GLU A 154 -19.39 4.53 18.04
C GLU A 154 -18.10 3.73 18.30
N ARG A 155 -17.65 3.67 19.57
CA ARG A 155 -16.45 2.90 19.95
C ARG A 155 -16.63 1.40 19.72
N TYR A 156 -17.81 0.84 19.99
CA TYR A 156 -18.11 -0.57 19.78
C TYR A 156 -17.99 -0.93 18.31
N TYR A 157 -18.68 -0.19 17.43
CA TYR A 157 -18.69 -0.46 16.00
C TYR A 157 -17.31 -0.21 15.39
N ASN A 158 -16.64 0.89 15.71
CA ASN A 158 -15.30 1.18 15.17
C ASN A 158 -14.22 0.20 15.66
N LYS A 159 -14.44 -0.49 16.78
CA LYS A 159 -13.51 -1.51 17.28
C LYS A 159 -13.76 -2.88 16.65
N THR A 160 -15.02 -3.23 16.42
CA THR A 160 -15.40 -4.58 15.99
C THR A 160 -15.65 -4.68 14.49
N HIS A 161 -16.06 -3.58 13.85
CA HIS A 161 -16.67 -3.53 12.51
C HIS A 161 -17.79 -4.57 12.31
N ILE A 162 -18.41 -5.01 13.42
CA ILE A 162 -19.54 -5.93 13.43
C ILE A 162 -20.79 -5.11 13.71
N PHE A 163 -21.80 -5.30 12.87
CA PHE A 163 -23.09 -4.68 13.10
C PHE A 163 -23.74 -5.31 14.34
N PRO A 164 -24.02 -4.52 15.40
CA PRO A 164 -24.60 -5.05 16.63
C PRO A 164 -26.03 -5.52 16.41
N ASP A 165 -26.44 -6.55 17.15
CA ASP A 165 -27.86 -6.89 17.27
C ASP A 165 -28.56 -6.03 18.34
N SER A 166 -29.88 -6.17 18.46
CA SER A 166 -30.66 -5.42 19.46
C SER A 166 -30.30 -5.78 20.90
N TYR A 167 -29.77 -6.99 21.14
CA TYR A 167 -29.34 -7.44 22.44
C TYR A 167 -27.99 -6.80 22.84
N ASP A 168 -27.04 -6.72 21.91
CA ASP A 168 -25.75 -6.06 22.05
C ASP A 168 -25.92 -4.59 22.41
N VAL A 169 -26.77 -3.87 21.66
CA VAL A 169 -27.08 -2.46 21.92
C VAL A 169 -27.66 -2.29 23.33
N ARG A 170 -28.68 -3.07 23.70
CA ARG A 170 -29.30 -3.01 25.04
C ARG A 170 -28.30 -3.29 26.16
N LYS A 171 -27.44 -4.30 25.99
CA LYS A 171 -26.42 -4.66 26.97
C LYS A 171 -25.40 -3.53 27.14
N LEU A 172 -25.00 -2.91 26.03
CA LEU A 172 -24.08 -1.77 26.03
C LEU A 172 -24.72 -0.55 26.71
N VAL A 173 -25.96 -0.22 26.38
CA VAL A 173 -26.71 0.90 26.99
C VAL A 173 -26.86 0.69 28.49
N LYS A 174 -27.25 -0.52 28.94
CA LYS A 174 -27.36 -0.85 30.38
C LYS A 174 -26.03 -0.68 31.11
N LYS A 175 -24.93 -1.12 30.48
CA LYS A 175 -23.59 -0.99 31.05
C LYS A 175 -23.21 0.48 31.23
N VAL A 176 -23.38 1.29 30.17
CA VAL A 176 -23.05 2.73 30.19
C VAL A 176 -23.96 3.49 31.15
N ASN A 177 -25.25 3.15 31.22
CA ASN A 177 -26.20 3.75 32.17
C ASN A 177 -25.73 3.58 33.63
N LYS A 178 -25.18 2.40 33.95
CA LYS A 178 -24.62 2.11 35.29
C LYS A 178 -23.27 2.79 35.53
N GLU A 179 -22.38 2.78 34.54
CA GLU A 179 -21.02 3.36 34.68
C GLU A 179 -21.05 4.89 34.78
N GLU A 180 -21.92 5.54 34.01
CA GLU A 180 -22.01 7.00 33.89
C GLU A 180 -23.19 7.60 34.70
N ASN A 181 -23.88 6.78 35.49
CA ASN A 181 -25.03 7.15 36.34
C ASN A 181 -26.12 7.96 35.59
N LEU A 182 -26.48 7.51 34.38
CA LEU A 182 -27.42 8.25 33.50
C LEU A 182 -28.88 8.20 33.97
N SER A 183 -29.18 7.42 35.02
CA SER A 183 -30.51 7.30 35.64
C SER A 183 -31.64 6.95 34.66
N LEU A 184 -31.32 6.28 33.54
CA LEU A 184 -32.32 5.84 32.57
C LEU A 184 -33.12 4.67 33.15
N SER A 185 -34.44 4.74 33.01
CA SER A 185 -35.35 3.65 33.33
C SER A 185 -35.23 2.50 32.31
N GLU A 186 -35.69 1.30 32.68
CA GLU A 186 -35.64 0.13 31.80
C GLU A 186 -36.44 0.33 30.49
N SER A 187 -37.50 1.13 30.55
CA SER A 187 -38.30 1.47 29.36
C SER A 187 -37.60 2.46 28.41
N GLU A 188 -36.80 3.39 28.96
CA GLU A 188 -35.99 4.31 28.16
C GLU A 188 -34.82 3.58 27.52
N VAL A 189 -34.18 2.66 28.25
CA VAL A 189 -33.12 1.79 27.73
C VAL A 189 -33.61 0.92 26.56
N GLN A 190 -34.87 0.51 26.57
CA GLN A 190 -35.46 -0.30 25.49
C GLN A 190 -35.82 0.53 24.24
N LYS A 191 -36.06 1.84 24.40
CA LYS A 191 -36.40 2.78 23.32
C LYS A 191 -35.18 3.44 22.68
N THR A 192 -34.06 3.47 23.41
CA THR A 192 -32.78 4.08 22.99
C THR A 192 -32.01 3.13 22.09
#